data_AF-A0A4Y9IU66-F1
#
_entry.id   AF-A0A4Y9IU66-F1
#
_cell.length_a   1.000
_cell.length_b   1.000
_cell.length_c   1.000
_cell.angle_alpha   90.00
_cell.angle_beta   90.00
_cell.angle_gamma   90.00
#
_symmetry.space_group_name_H-M   'P 1'
#
loop_
_entity.id
_entity.type
_entity.pdbx_description
1 polymer ?
#
loop_
_entity_poly.entity_id
_entity_poly.type
_entity_poly.pdbx_seq_one_letter_code
_entity_poly.pdbx_strand_id
1 'polypeptide(L)'
;MIEEIIRIIKNQVEACKTKREMFHLPIMEGVCIHEMQLPVHGSILLHTQYILELSTDEMIKIDYMSKDKCRAFQVNPDESIISVETPYPYLDFNDYWDEKY
;
A
#
# COMPACT_ATOMS: atom_id res chain seq x y z
N MET A 1 -5.16 7.23 18.35
CA MET A 1 -6.07 7.15 17.18
C MET A 1 -5.29 6.78 15.94
N ILE A 2 -4.28 7.58 15.54
CA ILE A 2 -3.43 7.24 14.39
C ILE A 2 -2.66 5.92 14.54
N GLU A 3 -2.12 5.62 15.73
CA GLU A 3 -1.39 4.37 15.98
C GLU A 3 -2.25 3.12 15.76
N GLU A 4 -3.55 3.20 16.05
CA GLU A 4 -4.47 2.10 15.82
C GLU A 4 -4.74 1.89 14.33
N ILE A 5 -4.86 2.97 13.57
CA ILE A 5 -5.00 2.93 12.10
C ILE A 5 -3.73 2.35 11.47
N ILE A 6 -2.54 2.80 11.89
CA ILE A 6 -1.27 2.24 11.44
C ILE A 6 -1.15 0.77 11.80
N ARG A 7 -1.64 0.35 12.98
CA ARG A 7 -1.69 -1.07 13.34
C ARG A 7 -2.61 -1.87 12.41
N ILE A 8 -3.77 -1.33 12.04
CA ILE A 8 -4.69 -1.97 11.07
C ILE A 8 -4.01 -2.12 9.70
N ILE A 9 -3.38 -1.05 9.20
CA ILE A 9 -2.68 -1.07 7.91
C ILE A 9 -1.54 -2.08 7.93
N LYS A 10 -0.71 -2.11 8.99
CA LYS A 10 0.37 -3.09 9.14
C LYS A 10 -0.14 -4.53 9.17
N ASN A 11 -1.21 -4.79 9.90
CA ASN A 11 -1.82 -6.12 9.94
C ASN A 11 -2.35 -6.54 8.56
N GLN A 12 -2.94 -5.61 7.80
CA GLN A 12 -3.39 -5.89 6.44
C GLN A 12 -2.20 -6.19 5.50
N VAL A 13 -1.12 -5.39 5.57
CA VAL A 13 0.10 -5.64 4.80
C VAL A 13 0.64 -7.03 5.11
N GLU A 14 0.80 -7.40 6.38
CA GLU A 14 1.27 -8.74 6.77
C GLU A 14 0.35 -9.87 6.29
N ALA A 15 -0.97 -9.64 6.26
CA ALA A 15 -1.92 -10.59 5.70
C ALA A 15 -1.74 -10.76 4.18
N CYS A 16 -1.58 -9.66 3.44
CA CYS A 16 -1.29 -9.66 2.01
C CYS A 16 0.04 -10.36 1.71
N LYS A 17 1.09 -10.13 2.53
CA LYS A 17 2.38 -10.83 2.41
C LYS A 17 2.26 -12.34 2.62
N THR A 18 1.54 -12.74 3.66
CA THR A 18 1.34 -14.15 4.02
C THR A 18 0.56 -14.91 2.94
N LYS A 19 -0.52 -14.30 2.43
CA LYS A 19 -1.34 -14.88 1.36
C LYS A 19 -0.72 -14.69 -0.01
N ARG A 20 0.25 -13.78 -0.12
CA ARG A 20 0.85 -13.29 -1.36
C ARG A 20 -0.23 -12.69 -2.28
N GLU A 21 -1.06 -11.80 -1.76
CA GLU A 21 -2.16 -11.14 -2.48
C GLU A 21 -1.88 -9.65 -2.72
N MET A 22 -2.63 -9.05 -3.64
CA MET A 22 -2.61 -7.59 -3.83
C MET A 22 -3.09 -6.85 -2.58
N PHE A 23 -2.56 -5.66 -2.37
CA PHE A 23 -2.99 -4.82 -1.26
C PHE A 23 -4.29 -4.10 -1.60
N HIS A 24 -5.26 -4.28 -0.71
CA HIS A 24 -6.46 -3.47 -0.65
C HIS A 24 -6.60 -2.91 0.76
N LEU A 25 -6.82 -1.60 0.85
CA LEU A 25 -7.03 -0.95 2.12
C LEU A 25 -8.36 -1.44 2.73
N PRO A 26 -8.38 -1.90 4.00
CA PRO A 26 -9.62 -2.32 4.63
C PRO A 26 -10.50 -1.11 4.93
N ILE A 27 -11.81 -1.32 4.98
CA ILE A 27 -12.76 -0.29 5.40
C ILE A 27 -12.50 0.05 6.87
N MET A 28 -12.33 1.33 7.17
CA MET A 28 -12.13 1.86 8.51
C MET A 28 -13.28 2.81 8.86
N GLU A 29 -13.97 2.56 9.97
CA GLU A 29 -15.05 3.44 10.41
C GLU A 29 -14.51 4.78 10.92
N GLY A 30 -15.16 5.88 10.53
CA GLY A 30 -14.81 7.22 10.99
C GLY A 30 -13.60 7.86 10.30
N VAL A 31 -13.07 7.26 9.24
CA VAL A 31 -11.96 7.80 8.44
C VAL A 31 -12.45 8.08 7.01
N CYS A 32 -12.14 9.27 6.49
CA CYS A 32 -12.41 9.56 5.08
C CYS A 32 -11.27 9.01 4.23
N ILE A 33 -11.58 8.11 3.29
CA ILE A 33 -10.60 7.45 2.44
C ILE A 33 -10.82 7.90 1.00
N HIS A 34 -9.79 8.48 0.40
CA HIS A 34 -9.73 8.81 -1.02
C HIS A 34 -8.81 7.82 -1.73
N GLU A 35 -9.38 7.00 -2.61
CA GLU A 35 -8.63 6.07 -3.46
C GLU A 35 -8.46 6.65 -4.86
N MET A 36 -7.24 6.62 -5.37
CA MET A 36 -6.92 7.08 -6.72
C MET A 36 -6.01 6.06 -7.41
N GLN A 37 -6.39 5.65 -8.62
CA GLN A 37 -5.51 4.89 -9.50
C GLN A 37 -4.62 5.86 -10.27
N LEU A 38 -3.31 5.71 -10.10
CA LEU A 38 -2.30 6.54 -10.74
C LEU A 38 -1.83 5.90 -12.06
N PRO A 39 -1.30 6.71 -13.00
CA PRO A 39 -0.75 6.19 -14.25
C PRO A 39 0.38 5.20 -13.97
N VAL A 40 0.31 4.03 -14.61
CA VAL A 40 1.37 3.02 -14.53
C VAL A 40 2.39 3.21 -15.65
N HIS A 41 3.66 2.98 -15.35
CA HIS A 41 4.76 3.05 -16.31
C HIS A 41 5.68 1.84 -16.14
N GLY A 42 6.23 1.32 -17.24
CA GLY A 42 7.18 0.19 -17.18
C GLY A 42 6.53 -1.11 -16.70
N SER A 43 7.15 -1.76 -15.70
CA SER A 43 6.80 -3.09 -15.18
C SER A 43 5.83 -3.04 -13.98
N ILE A 44 4.94 -2.05 -13.93
CA ILE A 44 3.93 -1.90 -12.86
C ILE A 44 2.56 -2.27 -13.43
N LEU A 45 1.88 -3.23 -12.79
CA LEU A 45 0.53 -3.64 -13.17
C LEU A 45 -0.53 -2.67 -12.67
N LEU A 46 -0.36 -2.21 -11.43
CA LEU A 46 -1.31 -1.36 -10.73
C LEU A 46 -0.55 -0.40 -9.84
N HIS A 47 -0.88 0.89 -9.91
CA HIS A 47 -0.43 1.90 -8.96
C HIS A 47 -1.67 2.54 -8.34
N THR A 48 -1.87 2.30 -7.04
CA THR A 48 -3.01 2.83 -6.29
C THR A 48 -2.49 3.65 -5.13
N GLN A 49 -2.98 4.88 -5.02
CA GLN A 49 -2.71 5.76 -3.90
C GLN A 49 -3.98 5.90 -3.06
N TYR A 50 -3.83 5.74 -1.74
CA TYR A 50 -4.87 6.02 -0.76
C TYR A 50 -4.47 7.21 0.09
N ILE A 51 -5.40 8.14 0.30
CA ILE A 51 -5.25 9.27 1.21
C ILE A 51 -6.33 9.13 2.28
N LEU A 52 -5.90 8.98 3.53
CA LEU A 52 -6.78 8.87 4.69
C LEU A 52 -6.75 10.20 5.43
N GLU A 53 -7.87 10.91 5.48
CA GLU A 53 -8.01 12.14 6.25
C GLU A 53 -8.49 11.82 7.67
N LEU A 54 -7.65 12.10 8.66
CA LEU A 54 -7.92 11.88 10.09
C LEU A 54 -8.52 13.13 10.75
N SER A 55 -7.96 14.29 10.38
CA SER A 55 -8.40 15.62 10.80
C SER A 55 -7.94 16.64 9.75
N THR A 56 -8.30 17.92 9.91
CA THR A 56 -8.03 18.98 8.92
C THR A 56 -6.56 19.09 8.49
N ASP A 57 -5.61 18.73 9.36
CA ASP A 57 -4.17 18.81 9.11
C ASP A 57 -3.45 17.44 9.22
N GLU A 58 -4.16 16.36 9.50
CA GLU A 58 -3.58 15.03 9.67
C GLU A 58 -4.08 14.08 8.60
N MET A 59 -3.16 13.65 7.74
CA MET A 59 -3.45 12.68 6.68
C MET A 59 -2.41 11.55 6.66
N ILE A 60 -2.85 10.33 6.36
CA ILE A 60 -1.96 9.21 6.03
C ILE A 60 -2.00 9.01 4.52
N LYS A 61 -0.83 8.92 3.89
CA LYS A 61 -0.70 8.58 2.48
C LYS A 61 -0.17 7.17 2.35
N ILE A 62 -0.83 6.38 1.52
CA ILE A 62 -0.44 5.01 1.23
C ILE A 62 -0.23 4.92 -0.28
N ASP A 63 0.98 4.60 -0.69
CA ASP A 63 1.33 4.42 -2.08
C ASP A 63 1.62 2.93 -2.31
N TYR A 64 0.78 2.28 -3.11
CA TYR A 64 0.89 0.85 -3.40
C TYR A 64 1.10 0.61 -4.89
N MET A 65 2.11 -0.18 -5.20
CA MET A 65 2.52 -0.54 -6.56
C MET A 65 2.58 -2.06 -6.69
N SER A 66 1.64 -2.65 -7.44
CA SER A 66 1.66 -4.06 -7.81
C SER A 66 2.52 -4.27 -9.04
N LYS A 67 3.29 -5.36 -9.04
CA LYS A 67 4.18 -5.74 -10.14
C LYS A 67 3.45 -6.19 -11.40
N ASP A 68 4.03 -5.90 -12.57
CA ASP A 68 3.63 -6.48 -13.86
C ASP A 68 4.07 -7.94 -13.99
N LYS A 69 3.27 -8.71 -14.74
CA LYS A 69 3.38 -10.17 -14.90
C LYS A 69 4.27 -10.59 -16.06
N CYS A 70 4.98 -9.68 -16.72
CA CYS A 70 5.76 -10.02 -17.91
C CYS A 70 6.95 -10.93 -17.59
N ARG A 71 6.66 -12.25 -17.51
CA ARG A 71 7.58 -13.39 -17.31
C ARG A 71 8.72 -13.51 -18.32
N ALA A 72 8.85 -12.58 -19.27
CA ALA A 72 9.66 -12.82 -20.45
C ALA A 72 11.15 -12.48 -20.24
N PHE A 73 11.53 -11.46 -19.44
CA PHE A 73 12.93 -11.00 -19.44
C PHE A 73 13.51 -10.39 -18.14
N GLN A 74 12.83 -10.39 -17.00
CA GLN A 74 13.38 -9.81 -15.76
C GLN A 74 14.11 -10.83 -14.87
N VAL A 75 15.37 -10.52 -14.56
CA VAL A 75 16.33 -11.37 -13.80
C VAL A 75 16.17 -11.23 -12.28
N ASN A 76 15.47 -10.19 -11.81
CA ASN A 76 15.09 -10.03 -10.42
C ASN A 76 13.57 -10.17 -10.30
N PRO A 77 13.05 -10.90 -9.30
CA PRO A 77 11.62 -10.93 -9.07
C PRO A 77 11.17 -9.51 -8.72
N ASP A 78 10.35 -8.89 -9.57
CA ASP A 78 9.68 -7.66 -9.19
C ASP A 78 8.83 -7.98 -7.95
N GLU A 79 8.94 -7.15 -6.93
CA GLU A 79 8.16 -7.25 -5.70
C GLU A 79 7.07 -6.19 -5.76
N SER A 80 5.92 -6.48 -5.16
CA SER A 80 4.92 -5.45 -4.92
C SER A 80 5.38 -4.61 -3.75
N ILE A 81 5.25 -3.31 -3.87
CA ILE A 81 5.81 -2.35 -2.93
C ILE A 81 4.67 -1.53 -2.33
N ILE A 82 4.73 -1.31 -1.03
CA ILE A 82 3.86 -0.37 -0.34
C ILE A 82 4.71 0.61 0.47
N SER A 83 4.36 1.89 0.38
CA SER A 83 4.92 2.96 1.20
C SER A 83 3.80 3.63 1.99
N VAL A 84 4.00 3.82 3.29
CA VAL A 84 3.04 4.49 4.16
C VAL A 84 3.71 5.69 4.81
N GLU A 85 3.22 6.88 4.48
CA GLU A 85 3.67 8.15 5.03
C GLU A 85 2.60 8.72 5.95
N THR A 86 3.01 9.21 7.11
CA THR A 86 2.13 9.74 8.15
C THR A 86 2.57 11.14 8.57
N PRO A 87 1.76 11.89 9.34
CA PRO A 87 2.19 13.15 9.95
C PRO A 87 3.31 12.97 10.99
N TYR A 88 3.56 11.73 11.41
CA TYR A 88 4.51 11.36 12.47
C TYR A 88 5.57 10.41 11.90
N PRO A 89 6.73 10.91 11.44
CA PRO A 89 7.69 10.12 10.67
C PRO A 89 8.20 8.83 11.33
N TYR A 90 8.08 8.70 12.65
CA TYR A 90 8.42 7.48 13.38
C TYR A 90 7.41 6.33 13.18
N LEU A 91 6.23 6.61 12.61
CA LEU A 91 5.21 5.62 12.25
C LEU A 91 5.29 5.20 10.77
N ASP A 92 6.04 5.93 9.95
CA ASP A 92 6.22 5.64 8.53
C ASP A 92 6.85 4.27 8.35
N PHE A 93 6.43 3.57 7.31
CA PHE A 93 7.01 2.28 6.97
C PHE A 93 6.82 1.95 5.50
N ASN A 94 7.74 1.15 4.99
CA ASN A 94 7.66 0.55 3.67
C ASN A 94 7.72 -0.96 3.81
N ASP A 95 7.05 -1.67 2.93
CA ASP A 95 7.11 -3.12 2.86
C ASP A 95 7.05 -3.60 1.42
N TYR A 96 7.45 -4.85 1.22
CA TYR A 96 7.45 -5.47 -0.08
C TYR A 96 7.18 -6.97 0.01
N TRP A 97 6.53 -7.52 -1.01
CA TRP A 97 6.34 -8.97 -1.13
C TRP A 97 6.15 -9.45 -2.55
N ASP A 98 6.42 -10.73 -2.74
CA ASP A 98 6.08 -11.43 -3.96
C ASP A 98 4.62 -11.89 -3.93
N GLU A 99 3.78 -11.30 -4.78
CA GLU A 99 2.40 -11.74 -5.03
C GLU A 99 2.33 -13.09 -5.76
N LYS A 100 1.50 -13.98 -5.24
CA LYS A 100 1.17 -15.29 -5.81
C LYS A 100 0.07 -15.08 -6.83
N TYR A 101 0.39 -15.48 -8.07
CA TYR A 101 -0.56 -15.63 -9.15
C TYR A 101 -0.72 -17.10 -9.49
#